data_AF-A0A2N7LHD5-F1
#
_entry.id   AF-A0A2N7LHD5-F1
#
_cell.length_a   1.000
_cell.length_b   1.000
_cell.length_c   1.000
_cell.angle_alpha   90.00
_cell.angle_beta   90.00
_cell.angle_gamma   90.00
#
_symmetry.space_group_name_H-M   'P 1'
#
loop_
_entity.id
_entity.type
_entity.pdbx_description
1 polymer ?
#
loop_
_entity_poly.entity_id
_entity_poly.type
_entity_poly.pdbx_seq_one_letter_code
_entity_poly.pdbx_strand_id
1 'polypeptide(L)'
;MRNSHLVVSVLLIFIAIGTLAYIRSESAKYVIELNNLSYDSIYSIDGGAAYEFSILEKGRIGSMLSCLKSYRDISGRRVRGEDSRVMIMYVDGIYVLNTSVSGGEIYSFTLEKRPPNSEKGWVTPVFAVNCDLKLLNN
;
A
#
# COMPACT_ATOMS: atom_id res chain seq x y z
N MET A 1 -22.22 16.94 38.67
CA MET A 1 -21.02 16.13 38.31
C MET A 1 -21.17 15.30 37.02
N ARG A 2 -22.37 14.93 36.56
CA ARG A 2 -22.57 14.08 35.37
C ARG A 2 -22.15 14.73 34.02
N ASN A 3 -22.24 16.05 33.90
CA ASN A 3 -21.88 16.77 32.66
C ASN A 3 -20.36 16.90 32.46
N SER A 4 -19.57 16.93 33.54
CA SER A 4 -18.11 17.10 33.47
C SER A 4 -17.42 15.86 32.88
N HIS A 5 -17.92 14.66 33.15
CA HIS A 5 -17.40 13.42 32.55
C HIS A 5 -17.67 13.36 31.04
N LEU A 6 -18.86 13.82 30.60
CA LEU A 6 -19.22 13.84 29.18
C LEU A 6 -18.30 14.76 28.37
N VAL A 7 -18.01 15.96 28.89
CA VAL A 7 -17.13 16.94 28.23
C VAL A 7 -15.69 16.42 28.11
N VAL A 8 -15.17 15.79 29.17
CA VAL A 8 -13.83 15.19 29.16
C VAL A 8 -13.75 14.03 28.16
N SER A 9 -14.77 13.16 28.13
CA SER A 9 -14.81 12.05 27.16
C SER A 9 -14.87 12.54 25.72
N VAL A 10 -15.68 13.55 25.42
CA VAL A 10 -15.76 14.15 24.06
C VAL A 10 -14.42 14.78 23.66
N LEU A 11 -13.76 15.50 24.57
CA LEU A 11 -12.45 16.10 24.31
C LEU A 11 -11.39 15.04 23.99
N LEU A 12 -11.35 13.94 24.76
CA LEU A 12 -10.43 12.83 24.51
C LEU A 12 -10.67 12.16 23.15
N ILE A 13 -11.93 12.02 22.73
CA ILE A 13 -12.27 11.49 21.41
C ILE A 13 -11.73 12.41 20.30
N PHE A 14 -11.93 13.73 20.41
CA PHE A 14 -11.40 14.68 19.42
C PHE A 14 -9.87 14.66 19.35
N ILE A 15 -9.19 14.58 20.51
CA ILE A 15 -7.73 14.45 20.55
C ILE A 15 -7.28 13.15 19.87
N ALA A 16 -7.94 12.02 20.15
CA ALA A 16 -7.62 10.74 19.53
C ALA A 16 -7.85 10.75 18.00
N ILE A 17 -8.92 11.38 17.53
CA ILE A 17 -9.18 11.53 16.09
C ILE A 17 -8.10 12.42 15.46
N GLY A 18 -7.76 13.53 16.10
CA GLY A 18 -6.73 14.46 15.63
C GLY A 18 -5.36 13.81 15.51
N THR A 19 -4.95 13.02 16.50
CA THR A 19 -3.65 12.31 16.46
C THR A 19 -3.63 11.23 15.38
N LEU A 20 -4.71 10.47 15.20
CA LEU A 20 -4.83 9.47 14.13
C LEU A 20 -4.77 10.12 12.74
N ALA A 21 -5.47 11.24 12.55
CA ALA A 21 -5.45 11.98 11.28
C ALA A 21 -4.05 12.54 10.98
N TYR A 22 -3.37 13.09 11.99
CA TYR A 22 -2.00 13.59 11.85
C TYR A 22 -1.01 12.48 11.47
N ILE A 23 -1.03 11.35 12.19
CA ILE A 23 -0.14 10.21 11.89
C ILE A 23 -0.37 9.70 10.46
N ARG A 24 -1.63 9.59 10.02
CA ARG A 24 -1.96 9.17 8.66
C ARG A 24 -1.45 10.16 7.61
N SER A 25 -1.55 11.46 7.89
CA SER A 25 -1.05 12.51 7.00
C SER A 25 0.47 12.49 6.88
N GLU A 26 1.20 12.29 7.99
CA GLU A 26 2.65 12.17 7.97
C GLU A 26 3.09 10.92 7.21
N SER A 27 2.45 9.77 7.47
CA SER A 27 2.83 8.53 6.79
C SER A 27 2.45 8.50 5.31
N ALA A 28 1.45 9.29 4.88
CA ALA A 28 1.11 9.47 3.48
C ALA A 28 2.27 10.04 2.65
N LYS A 29 3.10 10.90 3.24
CA LYS A 29 4.23 11.52 2.53
C LYS A 29 5.24 10.50 2.02
N TYR A 30 5.38 9.35 2.70
CA TYR A 30 6.33 8.31 2.31
C TYR A 30 5.98 7.61 1.00
N VAL A 31 4.78 7.79 0.45
CA VAL A 31 4.44 7.27 -0.89
C VAL A 31 5.35 7.83 -1.99
N ILE A 32 5.98 8.99 -1.75
CA ILE A 32 6.96 9.59 -2.68
C ILE A 32 8.20 8.71 -2.87
N GLU A 33 8.48 7.77 -1.95
CA GLU A 33 9.59 6.82 -2.07
C GLU A 33 9.39 5.81 -3.21
N LEU A 34 8.20 5.74 -3.82
CA LEU A 34 8.03 5.09 -5.14
C LEU A 34 8.97 5.69 -6.21
N ASN A 35 9.48 6.90 -6.02
CA ASN A 35 10.49 7.50 -6.90
C ASN A 35 11.89 6.91 -6.75
N ASN A 36 12.15 6.18 -5.67
CA ASN A 36 13.41 5.44 -5.48
C ASN A 36 13.41 4.11 -6.24
N LEU A 37 12.25 3.67 -6.73
CA LEU A 37 12.12 2.49 -7.57
C LEU A 37 12.34 2.85 -9.05
N SER A 38 12.79 1.86 -9.81
CA SER A 38 12.95 1.94 -11.26
C SER A 38 12.12 0.88 -11.96
N TYR A 39 12.00 0.97 -13.28
CA TYR A 39 11.38 -0.09 -14.08
C TYR A 39 12.13 -1.42 -13.97
N ASP A 40 13.44 -1.37 -13.68
CA ASP A 40 14.30 -2.54 -13.51
C ASP A 40 14.33 -3.09 -12.07
N SER A 41 13.65 -2.42 -11.12
CA SER A 41 13.55 -2.88 -9.74
C SER A 41 13.00 -4.30 -9.69
N ILE A 42 13.67 -5.15 -8.92
CA ILE A 42 13.38 -6.58 -8.85
C ILE A 42 12.28 -6.80 -7.82
N TYR A 43 11.22 -7.48 -8.22
CA TYR A 43 10.21 -7.95 -7.29
C TYR A 43 10.31 -9.44 -7.02
N SER A 44 9.81 -9.84 -5.85
CA SER A 44 9.49 -11.23 -5.52
C SER A 44 8.16 -11.33 -4.78
N ILE A 45 7.40 -12.38 -5.05
CA ILE A 45 6.10 -12.70 -4.45
C ILE A 45 6.18 -14.15 -3.92
N ASP A 46 5.32 -14.51 -2.96
CA ASP A 46 5.19 -15.92 -2.55
C ASP A 46 4.70 -16.80 -3.71
N GLY A 47 5.23 -18.03 -3.83
CA GLY A 47 4.90 -18.94 -4.93
C GLY A 47 3.42 -19.29 -5.03
N GLY A 48 2.70 -19.38 -3.90
CA GLY A 48 1.27 -19.63 -3.88
C GLY A 48 0.48 -18.47 -4.49
N ALA A 49 0.82 -17.24 -4.11
CA ALA A 49 0.21 -16.04 -4.69
C ALA A 49 0.58 -15.86 -6.17
N ALA A 50 1.82 -16.13 -6.56
CA ALA A 50 2.24 -16.08 -7.96
C ALA A 50 1.44 -17.05 -8.84
N TYR A 51 1.22 -18.28 -8.36
CA TYR A 51 0.35 -19.26 -9.01
C TYR A 51 -1.10 -18.80 -9.09
N GLU A 52 -1.67 -18.33 -7.97
CA GLU A 52 -3.06 -17.85 -7.89
C GLU A 52 -3.36 -16.73 -8.90
N PHE A 53 -2.43 -15.77 -9.03
CA PHE A 53 -2.60 -14.63 -9.95
C PHE A 53 -2.00 -14.86 -11.35
N SER A 54 -1.47 -16.05 -11.62
CA SER A 54 -0.84 -16.39 -12.91
C SER A 54 0.26 -15.40 -13.34
N ILE A 55 1.12 -15.02 -12.41
CA ILE A 55 2.28 -14.14 -12.63
C ILE A 55 3.58 -14.84 -12.19
N LEU A 56 4.73 -14.26 -12.55
CA LEU A 56 6.02 -14.81 -12.13
C LEU A 56 6.25 -14.59 -10.64
N GLU A 57 6.89 -15.55 -9.96
CA GLU A 57 7.30 -15.39 -8.56
C GLU A 57 8.34 -14.28 -8.41
N LYS A 58 9.23 -14.11 -9.39
CA LYS A 58 10.27 -13.09 -9.42
C LYS A 58 10.35 -12.45 -10.79
N GLY A 59 10.64 -11.16 -10.81
CA GLY A 59 10.68 -10.41 -12.06
C GLY A 59 11.06 -8.95 -11.88
N ARG A 60 10.76 -8.13 -12.88
CA ARG A 60 10.94 -6.67 -12.85
C ARG A 60 9.61 -5.96 -12.67
N ILE A 61 9.61 -4.89 -11.90
CA ILE A 61 8.40 -4.08 -11.71
C ILE A 61 7.86 -3.58 -13.06
N GLY A 62 8.73 -3.15 -13.98
CA GLY A 62 8.33 -2.70 -15.31
C GLY A 62 7.33 -1.54 -15.27
N SER A 63 6.46 -1.49 -16.28
CA SER A 63 5.40 -0.47 -16.41
C SER A 63 4.41 -0.40 -15.23
N MET A 64 4.40 -1.40 -14.33
CA MET A 64 3.64 -1.36 -13.08
C MET A 64 3.98 -0.12 -12.24
N LEU A 65 5.25 0.33 -12.26
CA LEU A 65 5.69 1.50 -11.51
C LEU A 65 4.91 2.76 -11.88
N SER A 66 4.74 3.00 -13.18
CA SER A 66 4.00 4.15 -13.69
C SER A 66 2.55 4.12 -13.26
N CYS A 67 1.93 2.94 -13.25
CA CYS A 67 0.58 2.80 -12.74
C CYS A 67 0.51 3.04 -11.23
N LEU A 68 1.43 2.49 -10.44
CA LEU A 68 1.47 2.72 -8.99
C LEU A 68 1.66 4.20 -8.65
N LYS A 69 2.44 4.95 -9.44
CA LYS A 69 2.60 6.40 -9.30
C LYS A 69 1.34 7.20 -9.65
N SER A 70 0.35 6.59 -10.32
CA SER A 70 -0.97 7.19 -10.58
C SER A 70 -1.97 7.02 -9.43
N TYR A 71 -1.46 6.68 -8.24
CA TYR A 71 -2.25 6.45 -7.04
C TYR A 71 -3.18 7.63 -6.71
N ARG A 72 -4.25 7.29 -6.01
CA ARG A 72 -5.28 8.22 -5.54
C ARG A 72 -5.60 7.93 -4.08
N ASP A 73 -6.31 8.85 -3.44
CA ASP A 73 -6.91 8.59 -2.15
C ASP A 73 -7.82 7.35 -2.18
N ILE A 74 -7.88 6.66 -1.05
CA ILE A 74 -8.66 5.41 -0.90
C ILE A 74 -10.15 5.59 -1.22
N SER A 75 -10.69 6.81 -1.09
CA SER A 75 -12.06 7.15 -1.47
C SER A 75 -12.34 6.95 -2.96
N GLY A 76 -11.30 6.99 -3.81
CA GLY A 76 -11.38 6.74 -5.26
C GLY A 76 -11.20 5.27 -5.65
N ARG A 77 -11.29 4.34 -4.70
CA ARG A 77 -11.13 2.90 -4.92
C ARG A 77 -12.22 2.34 -5.82
N ARG A 78 -11.81 1.57 -6.83
CA ARG A 78 -12.71 0.85 -7.74
C ARG A 78 -12.24 -0.59 -7.83
N VAL A 79 -13.09 -1.52 -7.44
CA VAL A 79 -12.79 -2.96 -7.46
C VAL A 79 -13.44 -3.57 -8.70
N ARG A 80 -12.68 -4.40 -9.43
CA ARG A 80 -13.16 -5.12 -10.60
C ARG A 80 -13.26 -6.61 -10.27
N GLY A 81 -14.47 -7.17 -10.33
CA GLY A 81 -14.72 -8.57 -9.99
C GLY A 81 -15.10 -8.76 -8.52
N GLU A 82 -15.36 -10.02 -8.14
CA GLU A 82 -15.90 -10.39 -6.83
C GLU A 82 -14.84 -11.01 -5.90
N ASP A 83 -13.80 -11.64 -6.48
CA ASP A 83 -12.72 -12.26 -5.71
C ASP A 83 -11.61 -11.27 -5.42
N SER A 84 -11.70 -10.63 -4.25
CA SER A 84 -10.63 -9.81 -3.68
C SER A 84 -9.68 -10.67 -2.86
N ARG A 85 -8.37 -10.55 -3.14
CA ARG A 85 -7.29 -11.24 -2.42
C ARG A 85 -6.13 -10.30 -2.14
N VAL A 86 -5.32 -10.64 -1.14
CA VAL A 86 -4.13 -9.85 -0.78
C VAL A 86 -2.91 -10.49 -1.40
N MET A 87 -2.05 -9.69 -2.03
CA MET A 87 -0.76 -10.10 -2.55
C MET A 87 0.34 -9.24 -1.94
N ILE A 88 1.36 -9.89 -1.38
CA ILE A 88 2.53 -9.22 -0.80
C ILE A 88 3.67 -9.33 -1.81
N MET A 89 4.18 -8.19 -2.24
CA MET A 89 5.30 -8.09 -3.18
C MET A 89 6.48 -7.40 -2.51
N TYR A 90 7.63 -8.06 -2.47
CA TYR A 90 8.89 -7.50 -1.98
C TYR A 90 9.64 -6.89 -3.15
N VAL A 91 10.18 -5.69 -3.00
CA VAL A 91 10.86 -4.96 -4.07
C VAL A 91 12.23 -4.49 -3.61
N ASP A 92 13.27 -4.84 -4.36
CA ASP A 92 14.68 -4.53 -4.11
C ASP A 92 15.17 -4.87 -2.68
N GLY A 93 14.49 -5.82 -2.01
CA GLY A 93 14.83 -6.27 -0.65
C GLY A 93 14.58 -5.24 0.47
N ILE A 94 14.08 -4.05 0.15
CA ILE A 94 13.90 -2.94 1.11
C ILE A 94 12.43 -2.52 1.21
N TYR A 95 11.66 -2.64 0.12
CA TYR A 95 10.27 -2.23 0.09
C TYR A 95 9.34 -3.43 0.07
N VAL A 96 8.16 -3.25 0.67
CA VAL A 96 7.04 -4.19 0.61
C VAL A 96 5.80 -3.47 0.13
N LEU A 97 5.20 -3.98 -0.94
CA LEU A 97 3.90 -3.58 -1.44
C LEU A 97 2.88 -4.61 -0.95
N ASN A 98 2.05 -4.23 0.01
CA ASN A 98 0.86 -5.01 0.35
C ASN A 98 -0.27 -4.54 -0.56
N THR A 99 -0.71 -5.41 -1.46
CA THR A 99 -1.65 -5.08 -2.52
C THR A 99 -2.95 -5.83 -2.33
N SER A 100 -4.05 -5.22 -2.78
CA SER A 100 -5.32 -5.91 -2.93
C SER A 100 -5.60 -6.09 -4.42
N VAL A 101 -5.87 -7.32 -4.81
CA VAL A 101 -5.99 -7.76 -6.20
C VAL A 101 -7.40 -8.29 -6.43
N SER A 102 -8.02 -7.90 -7.54
CA SER A 102 -9.26 -8.49 -8.03
C SER A 102 -9.36 -8.32 -9.54
N GLY A 103 -9.89 -9.31 -10.25
CA GLY A 103 -10.10 -9.23 -11.70
C GLY A 103 -8.82 -9.01 -12.52
N GLY A 104 -7.67 -9.46 -12.02
CA GLY A 104 -6.36 -9.27 -12.65
C GLY A 104 -5.75 -7.87 -12.45
N GLU A 105 -6.34 -7.05 -11.59
CA GLU A 105 -5.86 -5.70 -11.28
C GLU A 105 -5.52 -5.55 -9.80
N ILE A 106 -4.41 -4.89 -9.49
CA ILE A 106 -4.19 -4.29 -8.17
C ILE A 106 -5.09 -3.07 -8.08
N TYR A 107 -6.04 -3.08 -7.15
CA TYR A 107 -6.97 -1.96 -6.95
C TYR A 107 -6.62 -1.08 -5.74
N SER A 108 -5.74 -1.56 -4.85
CA SER A 108 -5.18 -0.75 -3.78
C SER A 108 -3.85 -1.31 -3.29
N PHE A 109 -3.03 -0.44 -2.68
CA PHE A 109 -1.78 -0.86 -2.06
C PHE A 109 -1.42 -0.02 -0.83
N THR A 110 -0.56 -0.56 0.03
CA THR A 110 0.29 0.20 0.95
C THR A 110 1.74 0.01 0.54
N LEU A 111 2.57 1.03 0.71
CA LEU A 111 4.01 0.91 0.63
C LEU A 111 4.60 0.86 2.04
N GLU A 112 5.48 -0.09 2.26
CA GLU A 112 6.22 -0.25 3.51
C GLU A 112 7.72 -0.28 3.20
N LYS A 113 8.52 0.37 4.04
CA LYS A 113 9.98 0.24 4.02
C LYS A 113 10.42 -0.62 5.19
N ARG A 114 11.06 -1.75 4.89
CA ARG A 114 11.67 -2.69 5.85
C ARG A 114 13.19 -2.66 5.68
N PRO A 115 13.90 -1.68 6.26
CA PRO A 115 15.35 -1.64 6.19
C PRO A 115 15.96 -2.85 6.93
N PRO A 116 17.09 -3.40 6.45
CA PRO A 116 17.72 -4.58 7.06
C PRO A 116 18.39 -4.33 8.43
N ASN A 117 18.47 -3.08 8.89
CA ASN A 117 19.09 -2.68 10.15
C ASN A 117 18.21 -1.66 10.89
N SER A 118 18.55 -1.38 12.17
CA SER A 118 17.87 -0.59 13.22
C SER A 118 17.25 0.78 12.89
N GLU A 119 17.18 1.17 11.62
CA GLU A 119 16.34 2.26 11.16
C GLU A 119 14.86 1.96 11.37
N LYS A 120 14.12 2.98 11.80
CA LYS A 120 12.68 2.87 11.98
C LYS A 120 12.01 2.77 10.60
N GLY A 121 11.45 1.60 10.31
CA GLY A 121 10.58 1.41 9.15
C GLY A 121 9.32 2.26 9.22
N TRP A 122 8.62 2.34 8.10
CA TRP A 122 7.34 3.05 7.99
C TRP A 122 6.41 2.30 7.06
N VAL A 123 5.12 2.59 7.18
CA VAL A 123 4.07 2.10 6.30
C VAL A 123 3.15 3.26 5.94
N THR A 124 2.81 3.38 4.67
CA THR A 124 1.86 4.39 4.19
C THR A 124 0.43 3.99 4.55
N PRO A 125 -0.53 4.94 4.55
CA PRO A 125 -1.93 4.56 4.38
C PRO A 125 -2.15 3.76 3.10
N VAL A 126 -3.35 3.18 2.99
CA VAL A 126 -3.81 2.53 1.77
C VAL A 126 -4.13 3.58 0.71
N PHE A 127 -3.61 3.39 -0.48
CA PHE A 127 -3.94 4.17 -1.67
C PHE A 127 -4.74 3.34 -2.67
N ALA A 128 -5.58 4.00 -3.46
CA ALA A 128 -6.33 3.39 -4.55
C ALA A 128 -5.54 3.48 -5.87
N VAL A 129 -5.57 2.41 -6.64
CA VAL A 129 -4.99 2.27 -8.00
C VAL A 129 -5.89 1.35 -8.82
N ASN A 130 -5.57 1.12 -10.09
CA ASN A 130 -6.20 0.11 -10.94
C ASN A 130 -5.16 -0.41 -11.93
N CYS A 131 -4.17 -1.12 -11.41
CA CYS A 131 -3.01 -1.55 -12.19
C CYS A 131 -3.17 -2.99 -12.65
N ASP A 132 -3.23 -3.20 -13.97
CA ASP A 132 -3.25 -4.53 -14.56
C ASP A 132 -1.94 -5.27 -14.20
N LEU A 133 -2.06 -6.49 -13.69
CA LEU A 133 -0.91 -7.34 -13.33
C LEU A 133 0.01 -7.62 -14.53
N LYS A 134 -0.49 -7.52 -15.77
CA LYS A 134 0.30 -7.64 -17.01
C LYS A 134 1.33 -6.54 -17.19
N LEU A 135 1.26 -5.46 -16.41
CA LEU A 135 2.27 -4.41 -16.42
C LEU A 135 3.59 -4.83 -15.75
N LEU A 136 3.58 -5.94 -14.99
CA LEU A 136 4.80 -6.55 -14.46
C LEU A 136 5.63 -7.15 -15.60
N ASN A 137 6.95 -7.04 -15.50
CA ASN A 137 7.91 -7.51 -16.50
C ASN A 137 7.78 -6.87 -17.90
N ASN A 138 7.06 -5.74 -18.00
CA ASN A 138 6.89 -4.97 -19.23
C ASN A 138 7.86 -3.79 -19.32
#